data_AF-A0A3N0DAW0-F1
#
_entry.id   AF-A0A3N0DAW0-F1
#
_cell.length_a   1.000
_cell.length_b   1.000
_cell.length_c   1.000
_cell.angle_alpha   90.00
_cell.angle_beta   90.00
_cell.angle_gamma   90.00
#
_symmetry.space_group_name_H-M   'P 1'
#
loop_
_entity.id
_entity.type
_entity.pdbx_description
1 polymer ?
#
loop_
_entity_poly.entity_id
_entity_poly.type
_entity_poly.pdbx_seq_one_letter_code
_entity_poly.pdbx_strand_id
1 'polypeptide(L)' 'MRRWRDSRAAAEEATLALGQALAGLGLPERQYRHIRSAVTASGKPYVYVGLVTAELAEKIAEALGRPPGAGS' A
#
# COMPACT_ATOMS: atom_id res chain seq x y z
N MET A 1 -16.73 -0.91 -20.06
CA MET A 1 -16.98 -1.34 -18.66
C MET A 1 -16.00 -2.39 -18.13
N ARG A 2 -15.68 -3.48 -18.86
CA ARG A 2 -14.79 -4.55 -18.35
C ARG A 2 -13.40 -4.06 -17.93
N ARG A 3 -12.66 -3.39 -18.83
CA ARG A 3 -11.32 -2.84 -18.54
C ARG A 3 -11.26 -1.91 -17.31
N TRP A 4 -12.31 -1.13 -17.07
CA TRP A 4 -12.35 -0.25 -15.90
C TRP A 4 -12.58 -1.03 -14.60
N ARG A 5 -13.42 -2.07 -14.63
CA ARG A 5 -13.61 -3.00 -13.51
C ARG A 5 -12.33 -3.76 -13.18
N ASP A 6 -11.60 -4.22 -14.20
CA ASP A 6 -10.34 -4.95 -14.01
C ASP A 6 -9.29 -4.04 -13.36
N SER A 7 -9.15 -2.80 -13.84
CA SER A 7 -8.27 -1.80 -13.21
C SER A 7 -8.68 -1.46 -11.78
N ARG A 8 -9.98 -1.39 -11.50
CA ARG A 8 -10.48 -1.13 -10.14
C ARG A 8 -10.13 -2.27 -9.19
N ALA A 9 -10.35 -3.52 -9.61
CA ALA A 9 -9.98 -4.70 -8.85
C ALA A 9 -8.48 -4.75 -8.56
N ALA A 10 -7.64 -4.50 -9.57
CA ALA A 10 -6.19 -4.45 -9.40
C ALA A 10 -5.74 -3.38 -8.38
N ALA A 11 -6.38 -2.19 -8.39
CA ALA A 11 -6.07 -1.14 -7.44
C ALA A 11 -6.52 -1.51 -6.00
N GLU A 12 -7.63 -2.22 -5.84
CA GLU A 12 -8.13 -2.71 -4.56
C GLU A 12 -7.24 -3.82 -3.98
N GLU A 13 -6.85 -4.79 -4.81
CA GLU A 13 -5.93 -5.85 -4.42
C GLU A 13 -4.57 -5.30 -3.98
N ALA A 14 -4.00 -4.36 -4.75
CA ALA A 14 -2.75 -3.69 -4.38
C ALA A 14 -2.87 -2.90 -3.06
N THR A 15 -4.03 -2.28 -2.82
CA THR A 15 -4.31 -1.55 -1.58
C THR A 15 -4.36 -2.50 -0.38
N LEU A 16 -5.03 -3.64 -0.54
CA LEU A 16 -5.14 -4.67 0.49
C LEU A 16 -3.77 -5.27 0.82
N ALA A 17 -2.98 -5.62 -0.21
CA ALA A 17 -1.64 -6.15 -0.04
C ALA A 17 -0.72 -5.17 0.71
N LEU A 18 -0.77 -3.88 0.37
CA LEU A 18 -0.01 -2.85 1.09
C LEU A 18 -0.47 -2.73 2.55
N GLY A 19 -1.78 -2.71 2.81
CA GLY A 19 -2.32 -2.67 4.16
C GLY A 19 -1.86 -3.86 5.02
N GLN A 20 -1.87 -5.07 4.46
CA GLN A 20 -1.37 -6.27 5.12
C GLN A 20 0.13 -6.20 5.42
N ALA A 21 0.93 -5.70 4.47
CA ALA A 21 2.37 -5.50 4.69
C ALA A 21 2.63 -4.51 5.84
N LEU A 22 1.91 -3.38 5.89
CA LEU A 22 2.03 -2.39 6.95
C LEU A 22 1.57 -2.94 8.31
N ALA A 23 0.49 -3.74 8.33
CA ALA A 23 0.06 -4.45 9.53
C ALA A 23 1.15 -5.42 10.03
N GLY A 24 1.81 -6.13 9.12
CA GLY A 24 2.94 -7.02 9.42
C GLY A 24 4.16 -6.31 10.04
N LEU A 25 4.31 -5.00 9.82
CA LEU A 25 5.33 -4.16 10.46
C LEU A 25 4.93 -3.70 11.88
N GLY A 26 3.81 -4.20 12.43
CA GLY A 26 3.32 -3.83 13.76
C GLY A 26 2.72 -2.42 13.81
N LEU A 27 2.35 -1.85 12.67
CA LEU A 27 1.80 -0.51 12.58
C LEU A 27 0.30 -0.52 12.91
N PRO A 28 -0.19 0.43 13.73
CA PRO A 28 -1.61 0.53 14.01
C PRO A 28 -2.35 1.07 12.78
N GLU A 29 -3.52 0.47 12.47
CA GLU A 29 -4.33 0.78 11.29
C GLU A 29 -4.62 2.28 11.11
N ARG A 30 -4.76 3.02 12.21
CA ARG A 30 -4.95 4.48 12.19
C ARG A 30 -3.88 5.23 11.38
N GLN A 31 -2.66 4.70 11.30
CA GLN A 31 -1.54 5.33 10.60
C GLN A 31 -1.61 5.15 9.08
N TYR A 32 -2.35 4.16 8.58
CA TYR A 32 -2.47 3.88 7.14
C TYR A 32 -3.92 3.78 6.63
N ARG A 33 -4.92 4.10 7.47
CA ARG A 33 -6.34 4.14 7.08
C ARG A 33 -6.67 5.07 5.90
N HIS A 34 -5.77 6.00 5.59
CA HIS A 34 -5.93 6.96 4.49
C HIS A 34 -5.47 6.38 3.14
N ILE A 35 -4.80 5.23 3.15
CA ILE A 35 -4.42 4.50 1.94
C ILE A 35 -5.69 3.99 1.27
N ARG A 36 -5.82 4.23 -0.04
CA ARG A 36 -7.00 3.81 -0.80
C ARG A 36 -6.68 3.50 -2.25
N SER A 37 -7.50 2.65 -2.85
CA SER A 37 -7.44 2.37 -4.28
C SER A 37 -7.88 3.58 -5.10
N ALA A 38 -7.13 3.86 -6.17
CA ALA A 38 -7.43 4.93 -7.10
C ALA A 38 -7.30 4.43 -8.54
N VAL A 39 -8.19 4.89 -9.41
CA VAL A 39 -8.11 4.63 -10.85
C VAL A 39 -8.19 5.98 -11.56
N THR A 40 -7.22 6.26 -12.44
CA THR A 40 -7.20 7.52 -13.20
C THR A 40 -8.33 7.56 -14.23
N ALA A 41 -8.60 8.74 -14.79
CA ALA A 41 -9.52 8.88 -15.93
C ALA A 41 -9.10 8.03 -17.15
N SER A 42 -7.80 7.78 -17.33
CA SER A 42 -7.26 6.88 -18.37
C SER A 42 -7.43 5.39 -18.05
N GLY A 43 -7.94 5.04 -16.85
CA GLY A 43 -8.17 3.67 -16.41
C GLY A 43 -6.93 2.99 -15.84
N LYS A 44 -5.90 3.74 -15.44
CA LYS A 44 -4.68 3.16 -14.85
C LYS A 44 -4.88 2.95 -13.35
N PRO A 45 -4.58 1.76 -12.80
CA PRO A 45 -4.70 1.48 -11.37
C PRO A 45 -3.56 2.10 -10.58
N TYR A 46 -3.87 2.62 -9.40
CA TYR A 46 -2.94 3.22 -8.45
C TYR A 46 -3.38 2.93 -7.01
N VAL A 47 -2.42 3.01 -6.09
CA VAL A 47 -2.67 3.10 -4.65
C VAL A 47 -2.33 4.51 -4.22
N TYR A 48 -3.32 5.23 -3.70
CA TYR A 48 -3.11 6.55 -3.11
C TYR A 48 -2.64 6.37 -1.67
N VAL A 49 -1.37 6.70 -1.40
CA VAL A 49 -0.76 6.58 -0.07
C VAL A 49 -0.89 7.87 0.74
N GLY A 50 -1.14 9.03 0.12
CA GLY A 50 -1.33 10.28 0.86
C GLY A 50 -0.11 10.74 1.67
N LEU A 51 -0.36 11.47 2.76
CA LEU A 51 0.66 11.91 3.71
C LEU A 51 0.79 10.89 4.84
N VAL A 52 1.99 10.35 5.00
CA VAL A 52 2.36 9.45 6.10
C VAL A 52 3.16 10.20 7.16
N THR A 53 3.13 9.72 8.41
CA THR A 53 3.99 10.26 9.47
C THR A 53 5.45 9.93 9.18
N ALA A 54 6.39 10.72 9.71
CA ALA A 54 7.83 10.44 9.58
C ALA A 54 8.18 9.03 10.11
N GLU A 55 7.64 8.66 11.27
CA GLU A 55 7.80 7.32 11.87
C GLU A 55 7.34 6.20 10.91
N LEU A 56 6.22 6.39 10.21
CA LEU A 56 5.71 5.41 9.25
C LEU A 56 6.64 5.31 8.04
N ALA A 57 7.14 6.44 7.54
CA ALA A 57 8.08 6.47 6.43
C ALA A 57 9.40 5.76 6.78
N GLU A 58 9.93 5.97 7.99
CA GLU A 58 11.15 5.30 8.48
C GLU A 58 10.95 3.79 8.58
N LYS A 59 9.86 3.33 9.18
CA LYS A 59 9.56 1.89 9.29
C LYS A 59 9.39 1.21 7.93
N ILE A 60 8.78 1.90 6.96
CA ILE A 60 8.69 1.43 5.58
C ILE A 60 10.10 1.35 4.97
N ALA A 61 10.93 2.37 5.14
CA ALA A 61 12.30 2.39 4.61
C ALA A 61 13.17 1.27 5.22
N GLU A 62 13.08 1.04 6.53
CA GLU A 62 13.76 -0.07 7.21
C GLU A 62 13.31 -1.44 6.67
N ALA A 63 12.01 -1.61 6.44
CA ALA A 63 11.46 -2.84 5.89
C ALA A 63 11.94 -3.09 4.45
N LEU A 64 12.07 -2.04 3.64
CA LEU A 64 12.57 -2.13 2.26
C LEU A 64 14.09 -2.31 2.19
N GLY A 65 14.83 -1.73 3.13
CA GLY A 65 16.28 -1.82 3.22
C GLY A 65 16.79 -3.14 3.82
N ARG A 66 15.93 -3.90 4.49
CA ARG A 66 16.23 -5.26 4.94
C ARG A 66 16.18 -6.20 3.72
N PRO A 67 17.28 -6.87 3.33
CA PRO A 67 17.21 -7.87 2.28
C PRO A 67 16.25 -8.99 2.72
N PRO A 68 15.36 -9.48 1.83
CA PRO A 68 14.46 -10.57 2.15
C PRO A 68 15.29 -11.83 2.40
N GLY A 69 15.51 -12.18 3.67
CA GLY A 69 16.23 -13.40 4.07
C GLY A 69 17.32 -13.26 5.14
N ALA A 70 17.59 -12.07 5.69
CA ALA A 70 18.47 -11.94 6.86
C ALA A 70 17.65 -11.91 8.16
N GLY A 71 17.11 -13.06 8.54
CA GLY A 71 16.27 -13.17 9.74
C GLY A 71 15.98 -14.61 10.12
N SER A 72 17.00 -15.24 10.72
CA SER A 72 17.01 -16.44 11.58
C SER A 72 16.66 -17.80 10.97
#